data_AF-A0AB33KTM0-F1
#
_entry.id   AF-A0AB33KTM0-F1
#
_cell.length_a   1.000
_cell.length_b   1.000
_cell.length_c   1.000
_cell.angle_alpha   90.00
_cell.angle_beta   90.00
_cell.angle_gamma   90.00
#
_symmetry.space_group_name_H-M   'P 1'
#
loop_
_entity.id
_entity.type
_entity.pdbx_description
1 polymer ?
#
loop_
_entity_poly.entity_id
_entity_poly.type
_entity_poly.pdbx_seq_one_letter_code
_entity_poly.pdbx_strand_id
1 'polypeptide(L)'
;MAPMTSSSPSSAPAPAPVSWEGFAAAEPDFADTVERRFRLYKHHVLATLRKDGSPRVTGLEADFRFGELLLGMMPDSLKALDLRRDPRFALHANPGPDAEMNDGDVRVSGRAVEITDPELIARFIEEATPPEPFHLFRAELTEVVRIGLDGDELVIRSWRPGQPLRTVRRK
;
A
#
# COMPACT_ATOMS: atom_id res chain seq x y z
N MET A 1 -20.95 -13.77 -45.79
CA MET A 1 -20.64 -12.90 -44.63
C MET A 1 -20.14 -13.81 -43.52
N ALA A 2 -18.82 -13.89 -43.33
CA ALA A 2 -18.20 -14.77 -42.33
C ALA A 2 -18.20 -14.10 -40.95
N PRO A 3 -18.41 -14.84 -39.84
CA PRO A 3 -18.37 -14.24 -38.51
C PRO A 3 -16.92 -13.98 -38.11
N MET A 4 -16.62 -12.73 -37.76
CA MET A 4 -15.35 -12.34 -37.12
C MET A 4 -15.40 -12.83 -35.67
N THR A 5 -14.64 -13.87 -35.35
CA THR A 5 -14.39 -14.27 -33.97
C THR A 5 -13.48 -13.23 -33.31
N SER A 6 -14.06 -12.38 -32.47
CA SER A 6 -13.29 -11.52 -31.56
C SER A 6 -12.70 -12.40 -30.46
N SER A 7 -11.40 -12.70 -30.54
CA SER A 7 -10.66 -13.29 -29.44
C SER A 7 -10.31 -12.20 -28.44
N SER A 8 -10.97 -12.20 -27.28
CA SER A 8 -10.58 -11.38 -26.13
C SER A 8 -9.14 -11.72 -25.74
N PRO A 9 -8.27 -10.73 -25.46
CA PRO A 9 -6.92 -11.03 -25.00
C PRO A 9 -7.00 -11.74 -23.66
N SER A 10 -6.39 -12.93 -23.60
CA SER A 10 -6.13 -13.63 -22.34
C SER A 10 -5.34 -12.68 -21.44
N SER A 11 -5.92 -12.28 -20.32
CA SER A 11 -5.22 -11.49 -19.30
C SER A 11 -4.04 -12.31 -18.81
N ALA A 12 -2.82 -11.84 -19.08
CA ALA A 12 -1.64 -12.39 -18.44
C ALA A 12 -1.88 -12.46 -16.91
N PRO A 13 -1.45 -13.53 -16.23
CA PRO A 13 -1.63 -13.63 -14.80
C PRO A 13 -1.06 -12.37 -14.14
N ALA A 14 -1.82 -11.77 -13.23
CA ALA A 14 -1.35 -10.61 -12.50
C ALA A 14 0.00 -10.96 -11.84
N PRO A 15 1.03 -10.10 -11.99
CA PRO A 15 2.34 -10.38 -11.42
C PRO A 15 2.21 -10.57 -9.91
N ALA A 16 3.03 -11.47 -9.35
CA ALA A 16 2.98 -11.79 -7.92
C ALA A 16 3.19 -10.51 -7.09
N PRO A 17 2.42 -10.32 -6.01
CA PRO A 17 2.59 -9.16 -5.15
C PRO A 17 3.98 -9.23 -4.48
N VAL A 18 4.61 -8.08 -4.23
CA VAL A 18 5.99 -8.01 -3.69
C VAL A 18 6.02 -7.41 -2.29
N SER A 19 6.96 -7.80 -1.44
CA SER A 19 7.22 -7.10 -0.18
C SER A 19 7.68 -5.65 -0.42
N TRP A 20 7.69 -4.85 0.63
CA TRP A 20 8.26 -3.50 0.56
C TRP A 20 9.74 -3.53 0.13
N GLU A 21 10.54 -4.45 0.69
CA GLU A 21 11.94 -4.67 0.31
C GLU A 21 12.08 -4.99 -1.19
N GLY A 22 11.20 -5.85 -1.73
CA GLY A 22 11.20 -6.16 -3.17
C GLY A 22 10.89 -4.94 -4.04
N PHE A 23 9.99 -4.08 -3.60
CA PHE A 23 9.71 -2.80 -4.26
C PHE A 23 10.91 -1.84 -4.14
N ALA A 24 11.50 -1.69 -2.95
CA ALA A 24 12.65 -0.84 -2.70
C ALA A 24 13.89 -1.28 -3.50
N ALA A 25 14.09 -2.59 -3.69
CA ALA A 25 15.14 -3.11 -4.55
C ALA A 25 14.90 -2.81 -6.03
N ALA A 26 13.64 -2.82 -6.48
CA ALA A 26 13.28 -2.57 -7.87
C ALA A 26 13.33 -1.07 -8.24
N GLU A 27 12.89 -0.19 -7.34
CA GLU A 27 12.81 1.26 -7.58
C GLU A 27 13.26 2.07 -6.33
N PRO A 28 14.57 2.08 -5.98
CA PRO A 28 15.07 2.64 -4.72
C PRO A 28 14.66 4.10 -4.46
N ASP A 29 14.94 4.99 -5.41
CA ASP A 29 14.63 6.43 -5.27
C ASP A 29 13.13 6.70 -5.13
N PHE A 30 12.30 5.85 -5.77
CA PHE A 30 10.86 5.97 -5.68
C PHE A 30 10.34 5.44 -4.34
N ALA A 31 10.87 4.32 -3.86
CA ALA A 31 10.57 3.80 -2.54
C ALA A 31 10.93 4.80 -1.44
N ASP A 32 12.11 5.43 -1.50
CA ASP A 32 12.54 6.48 -0.56
C ASP A 32 11.58 7.68 -0.56
N THR A 33 11.10 8.07 -1.74
CA THR A 33 10.12 9.15 -1.88
C THR A 33 8.78 8.77 -1.22
N VAL A 34 8.31 7.55 -1.44
CA VAL A 34 7.04 7.03 -0.91
C VAL A 34 7.13 6.87 0.61
N GLU A 35 8.22 6.32 1.12
CA GLU A 35 8.46 6.14 2.55
C GLU A 35 8.53 7.49 3.28
N ARG A 36 9.33 8.44 2.78
CA ARG A 36 9.35 9.80 3.35
C ARG A 36 7.96 10.39 3.43
N ARG A 37 7.14 10.20 2.39
CA ARG A 37 5.79 10.77 2.35
C ARG A 37 4.89 10.21 3.44
N PHE A 38 4.95 8.91 3.69
CA PHE A 38 4.23 8.30 4.81
C PHE A 38 4.78 8.78 6.16
N ARG A 39 6.10 8.89 6.32
CA ARG A 39 6.73 9.32 7.58
C ARG A 39 6.42 10.77 7.99
N LEU A 40 5.92 11.62 7.10
CA LEU A 40 5.51 12.99 7.45
C LEU A 40 4.35 13.05 8.46
N TYR A 41 3.47 12.04 8.48
CA TYR A 41 2.30 12.02 9.37
C TYR A 41 2.13 10.65 9.99
N LYS A 42 1.67 10.62 11.24
CA LYS A 42 1.46 9.36 11.95
C LYS A 42 0.29 8.54 11.39
N HIS A 43 -0.81 9.20 11.01
CA HIS A 43 -2.05 8.53 10.64
C HIS A 43 -2.42 8.75 9.17
N HIS A 44 -2.81 7.66 8.51
CA HIS A 44 -3.16 7.55 7.10
C HIS A 44 -4.54 6.92 6.92
N VAL A 45 -5.07 6.91 5.70
CA VAL A 45 -6.38 6.33 5.41
C VAL A 45 -6.21 4.94 4.79
N LEU A 46 -6.56 3.91 5.55
CA LEU A 46 -6.66 2.53 5.07
C LEU A 46 -8.06 2.28 4.52
N ALA A 47 -8.14 1.77 3.29
CA ALA A 47 -9.33 1.19 2.70
C ALA A 47 -9.24 -0.35 2.69
N THR A 48 -10.31 -1.01 3.12
CA THR A 48 -10.49 -2.48 3.16
C THR A 48 -11.86 -2.86 2.61
N LEU A 49 -12.09 -4.15 2.37
CA LEU A 49 -13.37 -4.66 1.89
C LEU A 49 -14.16 -5.34 3.00
N ARG A 50 -15.38 -4.86 3.22
CA ARG A 50 -16.33 -5.49 4.14
C ARG A 50 -16.80 -6.84 3.58
N LYS A 51 -17.47 -7.63 4.43
CA LYS A 51 -18.09 -8.91 4.03
C LYS A 51 -19.01 -8.80 2.80
N ASP A 52 -19.69 -7.68 2.63
CA ASP A 52 -20.59 -7.41 1.50
C ASP A 52 -19.88 -6.82 0.26
N GLY A 53 -18.54 -6.67 0.33
CA GLY A 53 -17.72 -6.09 -0.74
C GLY A 53 -17.69 -4.55 -0.75
N SER A 54 -18.44 -3.87 0.12
CA SER A 54 -18.38 -2.41 0.20
C SER A 54 -17.06 -1.93 0.85
N PRO A 55 -16.55 -0.74 0.49
CA PRO A 55 -15.33 -0.23 1.09
C PRO A 55 -15.55 0.20 2.54
N ARG A 56 -14.54 -0.05 3.39
CA ARG A 56 -14.40 0.55 4.72
C ARG A 56 -13.13 1.40 4.75
N VAL A 57 -13.26 2.65 5.16
CA VAL A 57 -12.12 3.56 5.39
C VAL A 57 -11.90 3.77 6.89
N THR A 58 -10.65 3.73 7.33
CA THR A 58 -10.25 3.91 8.73
C THR A 58 -8.87 4.56 8.83
N GLY A 59 -8.61 5.27 9.92
CA GLY A 59 -7.25 5.72 10.26
C GLY A 59 -6.32 4.55 10.59
N LEU A 60 -5.08 4.59 10.14
CA LEU A 60 -4.04 3.61 10.45
C LEU A 60 -2.64 4.21 10.38
N GLU A 61 -1.70 3.68 11.15
CA GLU A 61 -0.28 4.01 11.08
C GLU A 61 0.43 3.12 10.04
N ALA A 62 1.39 3.68 9.30
CA ALA A 62 2.28 2.94 8.41
C ALA A 62 3.63 2.76 9.11
N ASP A 63 3.98 1.52 9.44
CA ASP A 63 5.22 1.21 10.14
C ASP A 63 6.22 0.55 9.18
N PHE A 64 7.33 1.23 8.91
CA PHE A 64 8.38 0.76 8.02
C PHE A 64 9.54 0.23 8.86
N ARG A 65 9.63 -1.10 8.96
CA ARG A 65 10.64 -1.84 9.73
C ARG A 65 10.93 -3.17 9.05
N PHE A 66 12.15 -3.69 9.26
CA PHE A 66 12.54 -5.02 8.78
C PHE A 66 12.44 -5.20 7.25
N GLY A 67 12.55 -4.11 6.49
CA GLY A 67 12.31 -4.14 5.03
C GLY A 67 10.84 -4.30 4.65
N GLU A 68 9.91 -4.16 5.59
CA GLU A 68 8.47 -4.36 5.38
C GLU A 68 7.67 -3.08 5.67
N LEU A 69 6.53 -2.97 5.00
CA LEU A 69 5.45 -2.06 5.40
C LEU A 69 4.48 -2.86 6.29
N LEU A 70 4.54 -2.60 7.59
CA LEU A 70 3.77 -3.27 8.63
C LEU A 70 2.52 -2.46 9.02
N LEU A 71 1.43 -3.18 9.23
CA LEU A 71 0.11 -2.64 9.56
C LEU A 71 -0.34 -3.24 10.91
N GLY A 72 -0.07 -2.51 11.99
CA GLY A 72 -0.46 -2.89 13.36
C GLY A 72 -1.91 -2.53 13.68
N MET A 73 -2.66 -3.44 14.29
CA MET A 73 -4.09 -3.26 14.54
C MET A 73 -4.52 -3.81 15.89
N MET A 74 -5.40 -3.07 16.57
CA MET A 74 -6.07 -3.59 17.77
C MET A 74 -6.81 -4.91 17.46
N PRO A 75 -6.86 -5.84 18.44
CA PRO A 75 -7.65 -7.07 18.37
C PRO A 75 -9.10 -6.74 18.04
N ASP A 76 -9.74 -7.63 17.27
CA ASP A 76 -11.15 -7.53 16.88
C ASP A 76 -11.53 -6.24 16.13
N SER A 77 -10.55 -5.41 15.76
CA SER A 77 -10.84 -4.21 14.98
C SER A 77 -11.43 -4.60 13.63
N LEU A 78 -12.48 -3.89 13.25
CA LEU A 78 -13.25 -4.15 12.04
C LEU A 78 -12.39 -4.23 10.77
N LYS A 79 -11.36 -3.39 10.65
CA LYS A 79 -10.36 -3.43 9.56
C LYS A 79 -9.48 -4.69 9.58
N ALA A 80 -9.12 -5.22 10.75
CA ALA A 80 -8.35 -6.46 10.85
C ALA A 80 -9.20 -7.68 10.43
N LEU A 81 -10.47 -7.71 10.88
CA LEU A 81 -11.41 -8.75 10.48
C LEU A 81 -11.76 -8.71 8.98
N ASP A 82 -11.79 -7.51 8.39
CA ASP A 82 -11.91 -7.35 6.94
C ASP A 82 -10.68 -7.96 6.24
N LEU A 83 -9.45 -7.61 6.65
CA LEU A 83 -8.22 -8.13 6.03
C LEU A 83 -8.06 -9.65 6.16
N ARG A 84 -8.44 -10.23 7.30
CA ARG A 84 -8.43 -11.69 7.48
C ARG A 84 -9.41 -12.42 6.54
N ARG A 85 -10.50 -11.75 6.15
CA ARG A 85 -11.50 -12.27 5.20
C ARG A 85 -11.08 -12.04 3.76
N ASP A 86 -10.65 -10.83 3.45
CA ASP A 86 -10.19 -10.40 2.13
C ASP A 86 -8.96 -9.50 2.31
N PRO A 87 -7.76 -9.96 1.92
CA PRO A 87 -6.53 -9.26 2.23
C PRO A 87 -6.33 -7.99 1.39
N ARG A 88 -7.21 -7.69 0.42
CA ARG A 88 -7.05 -6.53 -0.45
C ARG A 88 -7.18 -5.25 0.35
N PHE A 89 -6.22 -4.35 0.14
CA PHE A 89 -6.21 -3.04 0.77
C PHE A 89 -5.72 -1.95 -0.17
N ALA A 90 -6.04 -0.71 0.18
CA ALA A 90 -5.33 0.48 -0.28
C ALA A 90 -5.00 1.37 0.92
N LEU A 91 -3.77 1.87 1.00
CA LEU A 91 -3.34 2.80 2.04
C LEU A 91 -2.96 4.11 1.37
N HIS A 92 -3.69 5.16 1.71
CA HIS A 92 -3.52 6.51 1.20
C HIS A 92 -2.81 7.35 2.27
N ALA A 93 -1.65 7.90 1.93
CA ALA A 93 -0.91 8.80 2.80
C ALA A 93 -1.80 9.97 3.25
N ASN A 94 -1.49 10.52 4.42
CA ASN A 94 -2.23 11.66 4.94
C ASN A 94 -2.09 12.83 3.96
N PRO A 95 -3.17 13.49 3.52
CA PRO A 95 -3.09 14.53 2.50
C PRO A 95 -2.27 15.75 2.93
N GLY A 96 -2.05 15.97 4.23
CA GLY A 96 -1.36 17.14 4.76
C GLY A 96 -2.30 18.09 5.51
N PRO A 97 -1.77 19.20 6.05
CA PRO A 97 -2.50 20.11 6.92
C PRO A 97 -3.12 21.28 6.14
N ASP A 98 -2.69 21.50 4.90
CA ASP A 98 -3.04 22.62 4.06
C ASP A 98 -3.53 22.15 2.68
N ALA A 99 -3.82 23.11 1.81
CA ALA A 99 -4.28 22.85 0.44
C ALA A 99 -3.11 22.64 -0.54
N GLU A 100 -1.86 22.72 -0.08
CA GLU A 100 -0.69 22.65 -0.94
C GLU A 100 -0.29 21.19 -1.20
N MET A 101 0.27 20.92 -2.38
CA MET A 101 0.74 19.58 -2.77
C MET A 101 2.27 19.47 -2.73
N ASN A 102 2.92 20.20 -1.82
CA ASN A 102 4.38 20.35 -1.78
C ASN A 102 5.11 18.99 -1.69
N ASP A 103 4.60 18.09 -0.86
CA ASP A 103 5.17 16.73 -0.71
C ASP A 103 4.55 15.71 -1.68
N GLY A 104 3.55 16.15 -2.45
CA GLY A 104 2.69 15.30 -3.25
C GLY A 104 1.76 14.42 -2.39
N ASP A 105 1.14 13.47 -3.06
CA ASP A 105 0.23 12.49 -2.52
C ASP A 105 0.67 11.08 -2.91
N VAL A 106 0.48 10.11 -2.04
CA VAL A 106 0.95 8.73 -2.21
C VAL A 106 -0.14 7.75 -1.83
N ARG A 107 -0.34 6.73 -2.67
CA ARG A 107 -1.16 5.57 -2.34
C ARG A 107 -0.42 4.29 -2.69
N VAL A 108 -0.45 3.33 -1.78
CA VAL A 108 -0.04 1.94 -2.04
C VAL A 108 -1.25 1.03 -1.99
N SER A 109 -1.25 -0.06 -2.76
CA SER A 109 -2.35 -1.03 -2.76
C SER A 109 -1.81 -2.44 -2.96
N GLY A 110 -2.47 -3.41 -2.36
CA GLY A 110 -1.90 -4.75 -2.26
C GLY A 110 -2.72 -5.73 -1.46
N ARG A 111 -2.02 -6.72 -0.91
CA ARG A 111 -2.55 -7.75 -0.02
C ARG A 111 -1.88 -7.62 1.34
N ALA A 112 -2.66 -7.57 2.41
CA ALA A 112 -2.14 -7.63 3.77
C ALA A 112 -2.06 -9.09 4.21
N VAL A 113 -0.86 -9.57 4.53
CA VAL A 113 -0.62 -10.94 5.00
C VAL A 113 -0.38 -10.89 6.50
N GLU A 114 -1.22 -11.57 7.26
CA GLU A 114 -1.11 -11.64 8.73
C GLU A 114 0.20 -12.35 9.11
N ILE A 115 0.98 -11.71 9.97
CA ILE A 115 2.19 -12.29 10.54
C ILE A 115 1.77 -13.04 11.81
N THR A 116 1.98 -14.36 11.80
CA THR A 116 1.71 -15.24 12.95
C THR A 116 2.97 -15.94 13.47
N ASP A 117 4.13 -15.66 12.87
CA ASP A 117 5.41 -16.20 13.31
C ASP A 117 5.78 -15.62 14.68
N PRO A 118 5.93 -16.47 15.73
CA PRO A 118 6.26 -16.02 17.08
C PRO A 118 7.58 -15.25 17.16
N GLU A 119 8.58 -15.59 16.36
CA GLU A 119 9.89 -14.92 16.40
C GLU A 119 9.78 -13.49 15.87
N LEU A 120 9.06 -13.31 14.76
CA LEU A 120 8.80 -11.98 14.20
C LEU A 120 7.90 -11.14 15.11
N ILE A 121 6.89 -11.74 15.74
CA ILE A 121 6.03 -11.04 16.71
C ILE A 121 6.85 -10.60 17.92
N ALA A 122 7.67 -11.48 18.50
CA ALA A 122 8.50 -11.14 19.66
C ALA A 122 9.47 -10.00 19.35
N ARG A 123 10.13 -10.04 18.19
CA ARG A 123 11.00 -8.95 17.72
C ARG A 123 10.23 -7.64 17.54
N PHE A 124 9.04 -7.69 16.94
CA PHE A 124 8.21 -6.50 16.80
C PHE A 124 7.78 -5.94 18.16
N ILE A 125 7.43 -6.78 19.14
CA ILE A 125 7.09 -6.33 20.50
C ILE A 125 8.28 -5.61 21.14
N GLU A 126 9.48 -6.17 21.04
CA GLU A 126 10.70 -5.59 21.60
C GLU A 126 11.00 -4.20 21.02
N GLU A 127 10.91 -4.04 19.69
CA GLU A 127 11.28 -2.79 19.02
C GLU A 127 10.15 -1.75 18.96
N ALA A 128 8.90 -2.19 18.86
CA ALA A 128 7.73 -1.32 18.68
C ALA A 128 7.00 -1.00 19.99
N THR A 129 7.12 -1.86 21.00
CA THR A 129 6.36 -1.78 22.26
C THR A 129 4.86 -1.53 22.06
N PRO A 130 4.17 -2.32 21.21
CA PRO A 130 2.76 -2.08 20.91
C PRO A 130 1.89 -2.49 22.12
N PRO A 131 0.66 -1.95 22.24
CA PRO A 131 -0.32 -2.51 23.17
C PRO A 131 -0.68 -3.94 22.77
N GLU A 132 -0.64 -4.86 23.74
CA GLU A 132 -0.97 -6.27 23.55
C GLU A 132 -2.37 -6.61 24.09
N PRO A 133 -3.13 -7.52 23.44
CA PRO A 133 -2.80 -8.22 22.19
C PRO A 133 -2.97 -7.31 20.96
N PHE A 134 -2.46 -7.74 19.79
CA PHE A 134 -2.64 -7.04 18.51
C PHE A 134 -2.63 -8.01 17.32
N HIS A 135 -3.12 -7.54 16.16
CA HIS A 135 -2.85 -8.15 14.86
C HIS A 135 -1.74 -7.37 14.14
N LEU A 136 -0.87 -8.08 13.44
CA LEU A 136 0.19 -7.49 12.63
C LEU A 136 0.12 -8.07 11.21
N PHE A 137 0.13 -7.20 10.20
CA PHE A 137 0.15 -7.61 8.81
C PHE A 137 1.35 -7.01 8.10
N ARG A 138 2.00 -7.75 7.20
CA ARG A 138 2.90 -7.17 6.19
C ARG A 138 2.13 -6.89 4.91
N ALA A 139 2.46 -5.79 4.25
CA ALA A 139 1.89 -5.40 2.97
C ALA A 139 2.68 -6.03 1.81
N GLU A 140 2.00 -6.84 1.00
CA GLU A 140 2.49 -7.25 -0.31
C GLU A 140 1.88 -6.34 -1.39
N LEU A 141 2.72 -5.51 -2.01
CA LEU A 141 2.35 -4.45 -2.93
C LEU A 141 1.99 -5.00 -4.31
N THR A 142 0.92 -4.44 -4.87
CA THR A 142 0.47 -4.66 -6.25
C THR A 142 0.49 -3.36 -7.07
N GLU A 143 0.45 -2.21 -6.40
CA GLU A 143 0.53 -0.89 -7.02
C GLU A 143 1.08 0.14 -6.03
N VAL A 144 1.96 1.01 -6.52
CA VAL A 144 2.42 2.20 -5.82
C VAL A 144 2.20 3.40 -6.73
N VAL A 145 1.49 4.42 -6.25
CA VAL A 145 1.21 5.65 -7.00
C VAL A 145 1.66 6.85 -6.18
N ARG A 146 2.32 7.79 -6.85
CA ARG A 146 2.55 9.13 -6.36
C ARG A 146 1.98 10.15 -7.34
N ILE A 147 1.29 11.14 -6.83
CA ILE A 147 0.83 12.32 -7.56
C ILE A 147 1.53 13.53 -6.93
N GLY A 148 2.05 14.46 -7.71
CA GLY A 148 2.63 15.68 -7.17
C GLY A 148 2.82 16.72 -8.25
N LEU A 149 3.35 17.87 -7.86
CA LEU A 149 3.66 18.95 -8.79
C LEU A 149 5.17 18.99 -9.09
N ASP A 150 5.51 19.37 -10.33
CA ASP A 150 6.85 19.74 -10.77
C ASP A 150 6.71 21.02 -11.59
N GLY A 151 6.95 22.17 -10.95
CA GLY A 151 6.55 23.48 -11.49
C GLY A 151 5.02 23.58 -11.61
N ASP A 152 4.54 23.85 -12.82
CA ASP A 152 3.12 23.93 -13.17
C ASP A 152 2.52 22.59 -13.64
N GLU A 153 3.31 21.52 -13.70
CA GLU A 153 2.87 20.22 -14.20
C GLU A 153 2.44 19.26 -13.08
N LEU A 154 1.30 18.59 -13.28
CA LEU A 154 0.90 17.43 -12.50
C LEU A 154 1.69 16.20 -12.96
N VAL A 155 2.51 15.65 -12.06
CA VAL A 155 3.34 14.46 -12.30
C VAL A 155 2.75 13.26 -11.56
N ILE A 156 2.36 12.25 -12.32
CA ILE A 156 1.85 10.97 -11.82
C ILE A 156 2.91 9.90 -12.06
N ARG A 157 3.46 9.34 -10.98
CA ARG A 157 4.38 8.19 -11.01
C ARG A 157 3.63 6.96 -10.52
N SER A 158 3.70 5.87 -11.26
CA SER A 158 3.00 4.63 -10.96
C SER A 158 3.90 3.42 -11.21
N TRP A 159 3.99 2.54 -10.23
CA TRP A 159 4.75 1.30 -10.30
C TRP A 159 3.86 0.10 -9.97
N ARG A 160 4.14 -1.03 -10.63
CA ARG A 160 3.51 -2.33 -10.38
C ARG A 160 4.56 -3.43 -10.50
N PRO A 161 4.45 -4.54 -9.75
CA PRO A 161 5.37 -5.67 -9.88
C PRO A 161 5.56 -6.10 -11.33
N GLY A 162 6.80 -6.35 -11.74
CA GLY A 162 7.14 -6.78 -13.11
C GLY A 162 6.94 -5.72 -14.20
N GLN A 163 6.66 -4.47 -13.85
CA GLN A 163 6.57 -3.34 -14.79
C GLN A 163 7.56 -2.24 -14.41
N PRO A 164 8.16 -1.54 -15.38
CA PRO A 164 9.00 -0.39 -15.08
C PRO A 164 8.17 0.74 -14.48
N LEU A 165 8.79 1.59 -13.65
CA LEU A 165 8.18 2.83 -13.19
C LEU A 165 7.67 3.68 -14.37
N ARG A 166 6.38 3.97 -14.38
CA ARG A 166 5.74 4.81 -15.39
C ARG A 166 5.53 6.22 -14.84
N THR A 167 5.90 7.22 -15.64
CA THR A 167 5.66 8.64 -15.35
C THR A 167 4.74 9.26 -16.41
N VAL A 168 3.72 9.99 -15.96
CA VAL A 168 2.83 10.79 -16.81
C VAL A 168 2.84 12.23 -16.30
N ARG A 169 3.00 13.18 -17.22
CA ARG A 169 2.94 14.62 -16.94
C ARG A 169 1.70 15.21 -17.60
N ARG A 170 1.03 16.12 -16.91
CA ARG A 170 -0.16 16.85 -17.40
C ARG A 170 -0.04 18.33 -17.04
N LYS A 171 -0.50 19.19 -17.93
CA LYS A 171 -0.72 20.63 -17.67
C LYS A 171 -2.20 20.88 -17.38
#